data_AF-A0A3G8XTF2-F1
#
_entry.id   AF-A0A3G8XTF2-F1
#
_cell.length_a   1.000
_cell.length_b   1.000
_cell.length_c   1.000
_cell.angle_alpha   90.00
_cell.angle_beta   90.00
_cell.angle_gamma   90.00
#
_symmetry.space_group_name_H-M   'P 1'
#
loop_
_entity.id
_entity.type
_entity.pdbx_description
1 polymer ?
#
loop_
_entity_poly.entity_id
_entity_poly.type
_entity_poly.pdbx_seq_one_letter_code
_entity_poly.pdbx_strand_id
1 'polypeptide(L)'
;MIDIELANKEFSESMIIELQKAAEYSKSIKFKKVALDFKNNKILHSQIENLENVIYIIKIKDDCNVKAETICTAINGFKGDGNVNIKFPKVNNCAENSENKILYVGKSKGKIKGRFISHLTSNSPSVYGLHLEYWKNNPILNELELDLYYAQIDLNPEDNDYDILELLETALHKKYKPILGRSGH
;
A
#
# COMPACT_ATOMS: atom_id res chain seq x y z
N MET A 1 24.84 -5.08 19.73
CA MET A 1 25.79 -5.38 18.63
C MET A 1 25.21 -6.60 17.95
N ILE A 2 24.76 -6.49 16.70
CA ILE A 2 24.31 -7.68 15.96
C ILE A 2 25.57 -8.44 15.57
N ASP A 3 25.63 -9.71 15.92
CA ASP A 3 26.76 -10.58 15.59
C ASP A 3 26.69 -10.92 14.11
N ILE A 4 27.51 -10.20 13.32
CA ILE A 4 27.52 -10.28 11.85
C ILE A 4 27.92 -11.69 11.39
N GLU A 5 28.74 -12.42 12.18
CA GLU A 5 29.12 -13.80 11.87
C GLU A 5 27.95 -14.78 12.03
N LEU A 6 27.05 -14.54 12.99
CA LEU A 6 25.85 -15.36 13.19
C LEU A 6 24.84 -15.12 12.05
N ALA A 7 24.66 -13.86 11.64
CA ALA A 7 23.79 -13.50 10.53
C ALA A 7 24.28 -14.10 9.19
N ASN A 8 25.59 -14.12 8.94
CA ASN A 8 26.16 -14.72 7.73
C ASN A 8 26.01 -16.26 7.66
N LYS A 9 25.69 -16.93 8.77
CA LYS A 9 25.37 -18.38 8.78
C LYS A 9 23.91 -18.68 8.46
N GLU A 10 22.99 -17.73 8.64
CA GLU A 10 21.55 -17.92 8.47
C GLU A 10 20.99 -17.31 7.17
N PHE A 11 21.68 -16.33 6.57
CA PHE A 11 21.22 -15.66 5.36
C PHE A 11 22.15 -15.92 4.17
N SER A 12 21.58 -16.17 2.98
CA SER A 12 22.38 -16.29 1.76
C SER A 12 23.03 -14.96 1.38
N GLU A 13 24.20 -14.99 0.74
CA GLU A 13 24.85 -13.79 0.22
C GLU A 13 23.91 -12.96 -0.68
N SER A 14 23.07 -13.63 -1.47
CA SER A 14 22.06 -12.97 -2.31
C SER A 14 21.06 -12.12 -1.51
N MET A 15 20.59 -12.62 -0.36
CA MET A 15 19.67 -11.87 0.52
C MET A 15 20.35 -10.65 1.15
N ILE A 16 21.61 -10.79 1.54
CA ILE A 16 22.39 -9.68 2.11
C ILE A 16 22.55 -8.57 1.07
N ILE A 17 22.91 -8.93 -0.16
CA ILE A 17 23.05 -7.97 -1.28
C ILE A 17 21.70 -7.28 -1.56
N GLU A 18 20.61 -8.03 -1.57
CA GLU A 18 19.27 -7.48 -1.81
C GLU A 18 18.88 -6.42 -0.76
N LEU A 19 19.15 -6.72 0.52
CA LEU A 19 18.92 -5.79 1.63
C LEU A 19 19.79 -4.54 1.52
N GLN A 20 21.06 -4.68 1.14
CA GLN A 20 21.97 -3.55 0.93
C GLN A 20 21.45 -2.64 -0.19
N LYS A 21 21.06 -3.20 -1.33
CA LYS A 21 20.48 -2.45 -2.46
C LYS A 21 19.22 -1.71 -2.05
N ALA A 22 18.27 -2.40 -1.40
CA ALA A 22 17.05 -1.75 -0.91
C ALA A 22 17.35 -0.59 0.06
N ALA A 23 18.35 -0.75 0.94
CA ALA A 23 18.78 0.32 1.83
C ALA A 23 19.39 1.51 1.06
N GLU A 24 20.13 1.27 -0.02
CA GLU A 24 20.65 2.34 -0.88
C GLU A 24 19.54 3.11 -1.59
N TYR A 25 18.62 2.41 -2.27
CA TYR A 25 17.46 3.04 -2.89
C TYR A 25 16.63 3.83 -1.88
N SER A 26 16.50 3.34 -0.64
CA SER A 26 15.72 4.01 0.39
C SER A 26 16.19 5.44 0.69
N LYS A 27 17.48 5.74 0.49
CA LYS A 27 18.08 7.05 0.76
C LYS A 27 17.70 8.10 -0.28
N SER A 28 17.30 7.69 -1.49
CA SER A 28 16.97 8.60 -2.60
C SER A 28 15.46 8.78 -2.80
N ILE A 29 14.62 8.03 -2.08
CA ILE A 29 13.16 8.08 -2.21
C ILE A 29 12.63 9.47 -1.87
N LYS A 30 11.94 10.08 -2.84
CA LYS A 30 11.20 11.34 -2.65
C LYS A 30 9.73 11.13 -2.98
N PHE A 31 8.91 11.10 -1.94
CA PHE A 31 7.46 11.01 -2.11
C PHE A 31 6.88 12.32 -2.64
N LYS A 32 6.11 12.21 -3.71
CA LYS A 32 5.20 13.25 -4.22
C LYS A 32 3.79 12.98 -3.67
N LYS A 33 2.97 14.01 -3.59
CA LYS A 33 1.61 13.97 -3.03
C LYS A 33 0.59 14.40 -4.06
N VAL A 34 -0.52 13.68 -4.16
CA VAL A 34 -1.75 14.12 -4.85
C VAL A 34 -2.99 13.72 -4.05
N ALA A 35 -4.07 14.47 -4.20
CA ALA A 35 -5.37 14.08 -3.65
C ALA A 35 -5.93 12.87 -4.43
N LEU A 36 -6.51 11.90 -3.71
CA LEU A 36 -7.14 10.73 -4.30
C LEU A 36 -8.67 10.88 -4.27
N ASP A 37 -9.25 11.31 -5.38
CA ASP A 37 -10.70 11.50 -5.55
C ASP A 37 -11.37 10.19 -5.99
N PHE A 38 -11.58 9.29 -5.02
CA PHE A 38 -12.26 8.02 -5.26
C PHE A 38 -13.78 8.18 -5.43
N LYS A 39 -14.37 9.27 -4.94
CA LYS A 39 -15.82 9.53 -4.99
C LYS A 39 -16.29 9.74 -6.42
N ASN A 40 -15.50 10.45 -7.22
CA ASN A 40 -15.79 10.68 -8.63
C ASN A 40 -15.18 9.62 -9.56
N ASN A 41 -14.64 8.52 -9.01
CA ASN A 41 -13.88 7.50 -9.76
C ASN A 41 -12.80 8.10 -10.67
N LYS A 42 -12.24 9.27 -10.31
CA LYS A 42 -11.21 9.89 -11.14
C LYS A 42 -9.95 9.04 -11.03
N ILE A 43 -9.63 8.40 -12.15
CA ILE A 43 -8.35 7.69 -12.32
C ILE A 43 -7.24 8.71 -12.10
N LEU A 44 -6.14 8.24 -11.50
CA LEU A 44 -4.91 9.00 -11.27
C LEU A 44 -4.63 10.02 -12.37
N HIS A 45 -4.13 11.19 -11.99
CA HIS A 45 -3.69 12.22 -12.93
C HIS A 45 -2.79 11.62 -14.02
N SER A 46 -2.92 12.06 -15.26
CA SER A 46 -2.21 11.49 -16.43
C SER A 46 -0.69 11.44 -16.28
N GLN A 47 -0.13 12.32 -15.44
CA GLN A 47 1.29 12.36 -15.10
C GLN A 47 1.75 11.18 -14.22
N ILE A 48 0.85 10.47 -13.55
CA ILE A 48 1.16 9.39 -12.61
C ILE A 48 0.83 8.04 -13.23
N GLU A 49 -0.22 7.95 -14.05
CA GLU A 49 -0.79 6.68 -14.50
C GLU A 49 0.22 5.76 -15.24
N ASN A 50 1.21 6.35 -15.90
CA ASN A 50 2.21 5.63 -16.69
C ASN A 50 3.52 5.32 -15.94
N LEU A 51 3.63 5.69 -14.66
CA LEU A 51 4.81 5.39 -13.87
C LEU A 51 4.91 3.88 -13.57
N GLU A 52 6.13 3.38 -13.63
CA GLU A 52 6.51 2.00 -13.29
C GLU A 52 7.45 2.00 -12.08
N ASN A 53 7.66 0.83 -11.47
CA ASN A 53 8.48 0.68 -10.26
C ASN A 53 8.13 1.68 -9.15
N VAL A 54 6.84 1.76 -8.81
CA VAL A 54 6.32 2.74 -7.86
C VAL A 54 6.07 2.10 -6.51
N ILE A 55 6.48 2.78 -5.45
CA ILE A 55 5.96 2.56 -4.09
C ILE A 55 4.97 3.68 -3.76
N TYR A 56 3.91 3.35 -3.01
CA TYR A 56 2.90 4.32 -2.65
C TYR A 56 2.26 4.05 -1.30
N ILE A 57 1.75 5.13 -0.72
CA ILE A 57 1.05 5.16 0.56
C ILE A 57 -0.26 5.91 0.34
N ILE A 58 -1.37 5.28 0.72
CA ILE A 58 -2.67 5.94 0.81
C ILE A 58 -2.85 6.34 2.26
N LYS A 59 -3.03 7.64 2.49
CA LYS A 59 -3.18 8.25 3.82
C LYS A 59 -4.55 8.91 3.91
N ILE A 60 -5.22 8.74 5.04
CA ILE A 60 -6.42 9.50 5.41
C ILE A 60 -5.98 10.93 5.74
N LYS A 61 -6.66 11.95 5.20
CA LYS A 61 -6.31 13.34 5.52
C LYS A 61 -6.38 13.60 7.04
N ASP A 62 -5.49 14.47 7.51
CA ASP A 62 -5.29 14.70 8.94
C ASP A 62 -6.51 15.32 9.63
N ASP A 63 -7.32 16.07 8.88
CA ASP A 63 -8.58 16.70 9.32
C ASP A 63 -9.79 15.75 9.31
N CYS A 64 -9.65 14.54 8.78
CA CYS A 64 -10.73 13.56 8.74
C CYS A 64 -10.91 12.89 10.10
N ASN A 65 -12.14 12.92 10.63
CA ASN A 65 -12.49 12.41 11.96
C ASN A 65 -12.87 10.92 11.99
N VAL A 66 -12.90 10.25 10.84
CA VAL A 66 -13.18 8.81 10.78
C VAL A 66 -12.05 8.03 11.46
N LYS A 67 -12.41 7.21 12.44
CA LYS A 67 -11.45 6.40 13.22
C LYS A 67 -11.08 5.13 12.46
N ALA A 68 -9.86 4.63 12.71
CA ALA A 68 -9.37 3.38 12.13
C ALA A 68 -10.32 2.20 12.43
N GLU A 69 -10.80 2.07 13.66
CA GLU A 69 -11.75 1.03 14.07
C GLU A 69 -13.02 1.01 13.22
N THR A 70 -13.56 2.18 12.90
CA THR A 70 -14.76 2.31 12.07
C THR A 70 -14.51 1.80 10.65
N ILE A 71 -13.34 2.09 10.08
CA ILE A 71 -12.92 1.57 8.78
C ILE A 71 -12.83 0.04 8.85
N CYS A 72 -12.19 -0.50 9.87
CA CYS A 72 -11.98 -1.94 10.05
C CYS A 72 -13.32 -2.69 10.18
N THR A 73 -14.25 -2.15 10.95
CA THR A 73 -15.62 -2.70 11.08
C THR A 73 -16.35 -2.69 9.74
N ALA A 74 -16.29 -1.60 8.98
CA ALA A 74 -16.92 -1.53 7.67
C ALA A 74 -16.34 -2.55 6.68
N ILE A 75 -15.01 -2.69 6.61
CA ILE A 75 -14.35 -3.65 5.73
C ILE A 75 -14.66 -5.10 6.12
N ASN A 76 -14.72 -5.41 7.41
CA ASN A 76 -15.13 -6.74 7.86
C ASN A 76 -16.62 -7.00 7.57
N GLY A 77 -17.47 -5.98 7.66
CA GLY A 77 -18.87 -6.05 7.23
C GLY A 77 -19.01 -6.42 5.75
N PHE A 78 -18.26 -5.77 4.87
CA PHE A 78 -18.28 -6.10 3.43
C PHE A 78 -17.85 -7.55 3.13
N LYS A 79 -16.93 -8.11 3.91
CA LYS A 79 -16.51 -9.52 3.77
C LYS A 79 -17.58 -10.51 4.24
N GLY A 80 -18.38 -10.13 5.23
CA GLY A 80 -19.41 -10.98 5.81
C GLY A 80 -20.72 -11.04 5.02
N ASP A 81 -20.92 -10.13 4.06
CA ASP A 81 -22.20 -9.92 3.38
C ASP A 81 -22.62 -11.06 2.41
N GLY A 82 -21.81 -12.12 2.25
CA GLY A 82 -22.14 -13.38 1.56
C GLY A 82 -22.42 -13.30 0.04
N ASN A 83 -22.79 -12.12 -0.45
CA ASN A 83 -23.24 -11.83 -1.81
C ASN A 83 -22.13 -11.21 -2.68
N VAL A 84 -20.96 -10.96 -2.09
CA VAL A 84 -19.87 -10.23 -2.75
C VAL A 84 -18.67 -11.16 -2.92
N ASN A 85 -18.47 -11.65 -4.15
CA ASN A 85 -17.29 -12.46 -4.51
C ASN A 85 -16.04 -11.57 -4.71
N ILE A 86 -15.76 -10.65 -3.78
CA ILE A 86 -14.67 -9.68 -3.88
C ILE A 86 -13.69 -9.87 -2.73
N LYS A 87 -12.40 -9.85 -3.06
CA LYS A 87 -11.32 -9.99 -2.09
C LYS A 87 -10.92 -8.64 -1.50
N PHE A 88 -11.61 -8.24 -0.43
CA PHE A 88 -11.23 -7.10 0.39
C PHE A 88 -9.87 -7.27 1.09
N PRO A 89 -9.15 -6.18 1.40
CA PRO A 89 -7.80 -6.26 1.92
C PRO A 89 -7.82 -6.85 3.35
N LYS A 90 -6.68 -7.40 3.79
CA LYS A 90 -6.51 -7.77 5.20
C LYS A 90 -6.74 -6.53 6.08
N VAL A 91 -7.48 -6.71 7.17
CA VAL A 91 -7.60 -5.72 8.24
C VAL A 91 -6.50 -6.00 9.25
N ASN A 92 -5.65 -5.01 9.54
CA ASN A 92 -4.59 -5.13 10.55
C ASN A 92 -5.10 -4.73 11.94
N ASN A 93 -4.25 -4.77 12.97
CA ASN A 93 -4.70 -4.53 14.34
C ASN A 93 -5.05 -3.06 14.57
N CYS A 94 -6.35 -2.74 14.51
CA CYS A 94 -6.87 -1.37 14.60
C CYS A 94 -7.01 -0.88 16.05
N ALA A 95 -7.10 -1.79 17.02
CA ALA A 95 -7.19 -1.44 18.45
C ALA A 95 -5.89 -0.79 18.96
N GLU A 96 -4.75 -1.28 18.48
CA GLU A 96 -3.43 -0.76 18.84
C GLU A 96 -3.03 0.52 18.06
N ASN A 97 -3.79 0.89 17.03
CA ASN A 97 -3.45 1.95 16.08
C ASN A 97 -4.65 2.85 15.77
N SER A 98 -5.46 3.18 16.78
CA SER A 98 -6.72 3.91 16.63
C SER A 98 -6.56 5.30 15.98
N GLU A 99 -5.41 5.94 16.19
CA GLU A 99 -5.06 7.25 15.61
C GLU A 99 -4.29 7.16 14.29
N ASN A 100 -3.94 5.96 13.82
CA ASN A 100 -3.15 5.82 12.60
C ASN A 100 -3.94 6.33 11.39
N LYS A 101 -3.29 7.21 10.61
CA LYS A 101 -3.86 7.76 9.38
C LYS A 101 -3.34 7.06 8.12
N ILE A 102 -2.36 6.16 8.26
CA ILE A 102 -1.84 5.40 7.12
C ILE A 102 -2.81 4.25 6.83
N LEU A 103 -3.57 4.38 5.74
CA LEU A 103 -4.60 3.43 5.36
C LEU A 103 -4.01 2.18 4.72
N TYR A 104 -3.11 2.38 3.77
CA TYR A 104 -2.59 1.31 2.93
C TYR A 104 -1.19 1.68 2.42
N VAL A 105 -0.33 0.67 2.34
CA VAL A 105 0.98 0.75 1.68
C VAL A 105 0.96 -0.27 0.56
N GLY A 106 1.47 0.11 -0.61
CA GLY A 106 1.55 -0.79 -1.75
C GLY A 106 2.69 -0.46 -2.69
N LYS A 107 2.92 -1.37 -3.64
CA LYS A 107 3.87 -1.20 -4.75
C LYS A 107 3.27 -1.56 -6.10
N SER A 108 3.99 -1.20 -7.18
CA SER A 108 3.71 -1.63 -8.55
C SER A 108 5.01 -1.75 -9.33
N LYS A 109 5.33 -2.94 -9.84
CA LYS A 109 6.47 -3.15 -10.75
C LYS A 109 6.15 -2.61 -12.15
N GLY A 110 4.98 -2.98 -12.68
CA GLY A 110 4.45 -2.41 -13.93
C GLY A 110 3.76 -1.05 -13.72
N LYS A 111 2.96 -0.64 -14.72
CA LYS A 111 2.24 0.64 -14.68
C LYS A 111 1.30 0.73 -13.49
N ILE A 112 1.46 1.78 -12.70
CA ILE A 112 0.65 2.04 -11.50
C ILE A 112 -0.85 2.17 -11.80
N LYS A 113 -1.24 2.60 -13.01
CA LYS A 113 -2.65 2.66 -13.43
C LYS A 113 -3.40 1.36 -13.20
N GLY A 114 -2.81 0.24 -13.63
CA GLY A 114 -3.46 -1.08 -13.49
C GLY A 114 -3.68 -1.42 -12.01
N ARG A 115 -2.67 -1.14 -11.17
CA ARG A 115 -2.78 -1.36 -9.73
C ARG A 115 -3.84 -0.45 -9.09
N PHE A 116 -3.88 0.83 -9.44
CA PHE A 116 -4.89 1.74 -8.89
C PHE A 116 -6.31 1.43 -9.36
N ILE A 117 -6.50 0.95 -10.60
CA ILE A 117 -7.81 0.48 -11.05
C ILE A 117 -8.31 -0.66 -10.15
N SER A 118 -7.44 -1.57 -9.70
CA SER A 118 -7.82 -2.63 -8.75
C SER A 118 -8.18 -2.11 -7.35
N HIS A 119 -7.64 -0.95 -6.94
CA HIS A 119 -8.03 -0.30 -5.70
C HIS A 119 -9.32 0.52 -5.84
N LEU A 120 -9.55 1.14 -6.99
CA LEU A 120 -10.71 2.00 -7.23
C LEU A 120 -11.98 1.21 -7.60
N THR A 121 -11.83 0.14 -8.39
CA THR A 121 -12.97 -0.58 -8.97
C THR A 121 -13.12 -2.00 -8.43
N SER A 122 -14.29 -2.58 -8.67
CA SER A 122 -14.64 -3.97 -8.37
C SER A 122 -14.33 -4.94 -9.53
N ASN A 123 -13.75 -4.46 -10.63
CA ASN A 123 -13.57 -5.19 -11.90
C ASN A 123 -12.54 -6.35 -11.83
N SER A 124 -11.88 -6.55 -10.70
CA SER A 124 -10.93 -7.64 -10.49
C SER A 124 -11.20 -8.32 -9.14
N PRO A 125 -12.32 -9.06 -9.02
CA PRO A 125 -12.74 -9.69 -7.77
C PRO A 125 -11.70 -10.62 -7.15
N SER A 126 -10.80 -11.17 -7.97
CA SER A 126 -9.73 -12.08 -7.56
C SER A 126 -8.50 -11.40 -6.97
N VAL A 127 -8.38 -10.07 -7.11
CA VAL A 127 -7.24 -9.26 -6.65
C VAL A 127 -7.59 -8.61 -5.32
N TYR A 128 -6.70 -8.72 -4.35
CA TYR A 128 -6.83 -8.01 -3.08
C TYR A 128 -6.64 -6.50 -3.28
N GLY A 129 -7.74 -5.78 -3.44
CA GLY A 129 -7.77 -4.32 -3.61
C GLY A 129 -8.49 -3.63 -2.45
N LEU A 130 -8.49 -2.29 -2.45
CA LEU A 130 -9.30 -1.53 -1.48
C LEU A 130 -10.78 -1.53 -1.90
N HIS A 131 -11.04 -1.63 -3.21
CA HIS A 131 -12.36 -1.55 -3.84
C HIS A 131 -13.15 -0.33 -3.37
N LEU A 132 -12.54 0.86 -3.51
CA LEU A 132 -13.07 2.15 -3.02
C LEU A 132 -14.45 2.50 -3.60
N GLU A 133 -14.84 1.90 -4.72
CA GLU A 133 -16.21 1.94 -5.23
C GLU A 133 -17.27 1.51 -4.18
N TYR A 134 -16.98 0.56 -3.29
CA TYR A 134 -17.89 0.18 -2.21
C TYR A 134 -17.99 1.24 -1.11
N TRP A 135 -16.95 2.05 -0.98
CA TRP A 135 -16.81 3.02 0.10
C TRP A 135 -17.65 4.25 -0.19
N LYS A 136 -17.76 4.64 -1.48
CA LYS A 136 -18.58 5.78 -1.92
C LYS A 136 -20.05 5.66 -1.52
N ASN A 137 -20.56 4.42 -1.44
CA ASN A 137 -21.95 4.11 -1.10
C ASN A 137 -22.15 3.86 0.40
N ASN A 138 -21.06 3.78 1.18
CA ASN A 138 -21.14 3.56 2.62
C ASN A 138 -21.23 4.92 3.34
N PRO A 139 -22.24 5.16 4.20
CA PRO A 139 -22.45 6.45 4.85
C PRO A 139 -21.24 6.98 5.62
N ILE A 140 -20.44 6.08 6.21
CA ILE A 140 -19.29 6.46 7.03
C ILE A 140 -18.02 6.57 6.17
N LEU A 141 -17.77 5.60 5.29
CA LEU A 141 -16.55 5.61 4.48
C LEU A 141 -16.58 6.70 3.39
N ASN A 142 -17.76 7.15 2.98
CA ASN A 142 -17.88 8.27 2.05
C ASN A 142 -17.47 9.61 2.67
N GLU A 143 -17.30 9.71 3.99
CA GLU A 143 -16.74 10.91 4.62
C GLU A 143 -15.21 10.98 4.52
N LEU A 144 -14.56 9.88 4.14
CA LEU A 144 -13.11 9.83 4.02
C LEU A 144 -12.62 10.75 2.90
N GLU A 145 -11.53 11.45 3.20
CA GLU A 145 -10.70 12.11 2.22
C GLU A 145 -9.32 11.48 2.25
N LEU A 146 -8.79 11.15 1.07
CA LEU A 146 -7.57 10.37 0.93
C LEU A 146 -6.52 11.16 0.15
N ASP A 147 -5.28 11.07 0.62
CA ASP A 147 -4.08 11.51 -0.08
C ASP A 147 -3.31 10.29 -0.57
N LEU A 148 -2.78 10.39 -1.78
CA LEU A 148 -1.81 9.45 -2.34
C LEU A 148 -0.42 10.07 -2.29
N TYR A 149 0.46 9.42 -1.53
CA TYR A 149 1.89 9.65 -1.58
C TYR A 149 2.53 8.59 -2.47
N TYR A 150 3.33 8.96 -3.45
CA TYR A 150 3.97 8.01 -4.37
C TYR A 150 5.41 8.41 -4.67
N ALA A 151 6.26 7.42 -4.93
CA ALA A 151 7.62 7.62 -5.40
C ALA A 151 7.95 6.58 -6.47
N GLN A 152 8.45 7.06 -7.62
CA GLN A 152 9.05 6.20 -8.64
C GLN A 152 10.45 5.81 -8.17
N ILE A 153 10.78 4.53 -8.31
CA ILE A 153 12.10 3.99 -8.02
C ILE A 153 12.77 3.69 -9.35
N ASP A 154 13.80 4.47 -9.67
CA ASP A 154 14.60 4.28 -10.88
C ASP A 154 15.58 3.12 -10.67
N LEU A 155 15.08 1.90 -10.78
CA LEU A 155 15.89 0.68 -10.63
C LEU A 155 16.91 0.57 -11.76
N ASN A 156 18.17 0.32 -11.40
CA ASN A 156 19.19 -0.05 -12.36
C ASN A 156 18.82 -1.37 -13.04
N PRO A 157 19.11 -1.56 -14.34
CA PRO A 157 18.80 -2.81 -15.05
C PRO A 157 19.40 -4.06 -14.39
N GLU A 158 20.58 -3.93 -13.80
CA GLU A 158 21.28 -5.00 -13.05
C GLU A 158 20.58 -5.39 -11.74
N ASP A 159 19.66 -4.55 -11.27
CA ASP A 159 18.92 -4.74 -10.02
C ASP A 159 17.53 -5.36 -10.24
N ASN A 160 17.13 -5.62 -11.49
CA ASN A 160 15.77 -6.07 -11.82
C ASN A 160 15.39 -7.46 -11.29
N ASP A 161 16.40 -8.29 -11.00
CA ASP A 161 16.25 -9.63 -10.45
C ASP A 161 16.08 -9.62 -8.92
N TYR A 162 16.28 -8.46 -8.28
CA TYR A 162 16.09 -8.27 -6.85
C TYR A 162 14.71 -7.70 -6.56
N ASP A 163 14.04 -8.17 -5.51
CA ASP A 163 12.72 -7.71 -5.09
C ASP A 163 12.80 -6.46 -4.20
N ILE A 164 13.59 -5.47 -4.64
CA ILE A 164 13.82 -4.19 -3.94
C ILE A 164 12.50 -3.50 -3.58
N LEU A 165 11.52 -3.50 -4.48
CA LEU A 165 10.22 -2.88 -4.20
C LEU A 165 9.46 -3.62 -3.08
N GLU A 166 9.56 -4.96 -3.00
CA GLU A 166 8.95 -5.75 -1.91
C GLU A 166 9.60 -5.41 -0.56
N LEU A 167 10.93 -5.30 -0.53
CA LEU A 167 11.67 -4.94 0.69
C LEU A 167 11.32 -3.53 1.15
N LEU A 168 11.23 -2.58 0.23
CA LEU A 168 10.80 -1.21 0.53
C LEU A 168 9.35 -1.17 1.05
N GLU A 169 8.42 -1.85 0.38
CA GLU A 169 7.03 -1.98 0.84
C GLU A 169 6.96 -2.60 2.24
N THR A 170 7.71 -3.67 2.48
CA THR A 170 7.78 -4.37 3.77
C THR A 170 8.33 -3.46 4.87
N ALA A 171 9.39 -2.70 4.59
CA ALA A 171 9.94 -1.73 5.54
C ALA A 171 8.92 -0.62 5.88
N LEU A 172 8.20 -0.11 4.87
CA LEU A 172 7.14 0.88 5.08
C LEU A 172 5.96 0.31 5.87
N HIS A 173 5.58 -0.94 5.60
CA HIS A 173 4.50 -1.62 6.34
C HIS A 173 4.88 -1.82 7.81
N LYS A 174 6.11 -2.25 8.10
CA LYS A 174 6.64 -2.37 9.47
C LYS A 174 6.71 -1.01 10.18
N LYS A 175 7.12 0.04 9.48
CA LYS A 175 7.24 1.40 10.03
C LYS A 175 5.89 2.02 10.34
N TYR A 176 4.96 1.98 9.40
CA TYR A 176 3.71 2.73 9.47
C TYR A 176 2.52 1.92 9.96
N LYS A 177 2.63 0.58 10.01
CA LYS A 177 1.58 -0.34 10.48
C LYS A 177 0.19 0.01 9.89
N PRO A 178 0.05 0.05 8.55
CA PRO A 178 -1.16 0.56 7.91
C PRO A 178 -2.42 -0.18 8.38
N ILE A 179 -3.55 0.52 8.39
CA ILE A 179 -4.85 -0.03 8.81
C ILE A 179 -5.22 -1.27 7.98
N LEU A 180 -4.97 -1.22 6.67
CA LEU A 180 -5.34 -2.25 5.71
C LEU A 180 -4.13 -2.77 4.92
N GLY A 181 -4.26 -3.98 4.37
CA GLY A 181 -3.27 -4.62 3.53
C GLY A 181 -2.34 -5.56 4.29
N ARG A 182 -1.54 -6.32 3.56
CA ARG A 182 -0.52 -7.23 4.13
C ARG A 182 0.85 -6.59 3.94
N SER A 183 1.77 -6.83 4.87
CA SER A 183 3.20 -6.68 4.55
C SER A 183 3.56 -7.72 3.51
N GLY A 184 4.70 -7.53 2.84
CA GLY A 184 5.17 -8.42 1.79
C GLY A 184 5.17 -9.92 2.13
N HIS A 185 5.25 -10.73 1.08
CA HIS A 185 5.23 -12.20 1.16
C HIS A 185 6.55 -12.78 1.67
#